data_AF-A0A655PJ56-F1
#
_entry.id   AF-A0A655PJ56-F1
#
_cell.length_a   1.000
_cell.length_b   1.000
_cell.length_c   1.000
_cell.angle_alpha   90.00
_cell.angle_beta   90.00
_cell.angle_gamma   90.00
#
_symmetry.space_group_name_H-M   'P 1'
#
loop_
_entity.id
_entity.type
_entity.pdbx_description
1 polymer ?
#
loop_
_entity_poly.entity_id
_entity_poly.type
_entity_poly.pdbx_seq_one_letter_code
_entity_poly.pdbx_strand_id
1 'polypeptide(L)'
;MKRDLLRAGIPAENISLDYAGFRTLDSIVRAKEIFDTDNFLIITQRFHCERALFIARYQDIQASCLAVPGPSSHSGFKVRLREVFARAYAVFDLFVLDTQPKFLGPKEPIIVESDTESTSNDTSSNSAE
;
A
#
# COMPACT_ATOMS: atom_id res chain seq x y z
N MET A 1 13.55 7.33 0.74
CA MET A 1 12.85 6.20 0.10
C MET A 1 13.30 5.95 -1.34
N LYS A 2 12.92 6.73 -2.38
CA LYS A 2 13.35 6.43 -3.77
C LYS A 2 14.86 6.26 -3.92
N ARG A 3 15.67 7.18 -3.39
CA ARG A 3 17.14 7.09 -3.42
C ARG A 3 17.67 5.82 -2.77
N ASP A 4 17.01 5.33 -1.72
CA ASP A 4 17.43 4.14 -0.99
C ASP A 4 17.08 2.87 -1.77
N LEU A 5 15.91 2.85 -2.44
CA LEU A 5 15.52 1.79 -3.37
C LEU A 5 16.46 1.70 -4.58
N LEU A 6 16.81 2.84 -5.18
CA LEU A 6 17.80 2.88 -6.26
C LEU A 6 19.17 2.36 -5.79
N ARG A 7 19.60 2.73 -4.58
CA ARG A 7 20.86 2.23 -4.00
C ARG A 7 20.82 0.71 -3.74
N ALA A 8 19.64 0.18 -3.41
CA ALA A 8 19.42 -1.26 -3.26
C ALA A 8 19.31 -2.01 -4.59
N GLY A 9 19.43 -1.32 -5.73
CA GLY A 9 19.41 -1.94 -7.06
C GLY A 9 18.01 -2.11 -7.66
N ILE A 10 16.97 -1.50 -7.07
CA ILE A 10 15.64 -1.50 -7.67
C ILE A 10 15.63 -0.59 -8.90
N PRO A 11 15.24 -1.08 -10.09
CA PRO A 11 15.18 -0.27 -11.31
C PRO A 11 14.21 0.91 -11.15
N ALA A 12 14.52 2.05 -11.78
CA ALA A 12 13.76 3.29 -11.60
C ALA A 12 12.34 3.20 -12.21
N GLU A 13 12.20 2.42 -13.27
CA GLU A 13 10.96 2.06 -13.96
C GLU A 13 9.98 1.32 -13.06
N ASN A 14 10.48 0.60 -12.04
CA ASN A 14 9.66 -0.13 -11.06
C ASN A 14 9.31 0.74 -9.83
N ILE A 15 9.61 2.04 -9.85
CA ILE A 15 9.39 2.97 -8.73
C ILE A 15 8.45 4.10 -9.14
N SER A 16 7.16 3.94 -8.83
CA SER A 16 6.17 5.01 -8.87
C SER A 16 6.21 5.85 -7.60
N LEU A 17 6.09 7.17 -7.72
CA LEU A 17 6.15 8.10 -6.60
C LEU A 17 4.79 8.76 -6.38
N ASP A 18 4.20 8.55 -5.20
CA ASP A 18 3.08 9.37 -4.75
C ASP A 18 3.57 10.59 -3.96
N TYR A 19 3.39 11.78 -4.52
CA TYR A 19 3.75 13.05 -3.87
C TYR A 19 2.63 13.67 -3.02
N ALA A 20 1.41 13.10 -3.05
CA ALA A 20 0.24 13.65 -2.37
C ALA A 20 -0.34 12.74 -1.27
N GLY A 21 0.39 11.69 -0.87
CA GLY A 21 0.06 10.80 0.24
C GLY A 21 0.35 11.38 1.63
N PHE A 22 -0.16 12.58 1.95
CA PHE A 22 0.18 13.30 3.18
C PHE A 22 -0.31 12.61 4.46
N ARG A 23 -1.44 11.91 4.39
CA ARG A 23 -2.00 11.10 5.48
C ARG A 23 -2.09 9.64 5.07
N THR A 24 -2.26 8.77 6.07
CA THR A 24 -2.50 7.33 5.83
C THR A 24 -3.75 7.10 4.96
N LEU A 25 -4.82 7.88 5.19
CA LEU A 25 -6.02 7.85 4.35
C LEU A 25 -5.70 8.21 2.90
N ASP A 26 -5.00 9.32 2.69
CA ASP A 26 -4.65 9.81 1.36
C ASP A 26 -3.83 8.76 0.60
N SER A 27 -2.84 8.14 1.26
CA SER A 27 -1.99 7.11 0.63
C SER A 27 -2.79 5.87 0.20
N ILE A 28 -3.69 5.38 1.06
CA ILE A 28 -4.45 4.14 0.79
C ILE A 28 -5.50 4.36 -0.30
N VAL A 29 -6.26 5.45 -0.25
CA VAL A 29 -7.29 5.71 -1.25
C VAL A 29 -6.64 6.05 -2.59
N ARG A 30 -5.55 6.83 -2.61
CA ARG A 30 -4.85 7.14 -3.86
C ARG A 30 -4.20 5.91 -4.51
N ALA A 31 -3.78 4.91 -3.73
CA ALA A 31 -3.33 3.63 -4.30
C ALA A 31 -4.39 3.00 -5.21
N LYS A 32 -5.66 3.02 -4.79
CA LYS A 32 -6.79 2.55 -5.60
C LYS A 32 -7.16 3.53 -6.71
N GLU A 33 -7.38 4.80 -6.36
CA GLU A 33 -7.99 5.77 -7.29
C GLU A 33 -7.01 6.30 -8.35
N ILE A 34 -5.73 6.47 -8.00
CA ILE A 34 -4.72 7.05 -8.89
C ILE A 34 -3.87 5.96 -9.53
N PHE A 35 -3.36 5.03 -8.72
CA PHE A 35 -2.46 3.98 -9.20
C PHE A 35 -3.20 2.72 -9.68
N ASP A 36 -4.54 2.74 -9.64
CA ASP A 36 -5.42 1.68 -10.14
C ASP A 36 -5.09 0.29 -9.55
N THR A 37 -4.68 0.28 -8.27
CA THR A 37 -4.28 -0.95 -7.56
C THR A 37 -5.13 -1.15 -6.31
N ASP A 38 -5.86 -2.26 -6.26
CA ASP A 38 -6.72 -2.63 -5.13
C ASP A 38 -6.20 -3.84 -4.34
N ASN A 39 -5.10 -4.46 -4.79
CA ASN A 39 -4.41 -5.55 -4.11
C ASN A 39 -2.91 -5.23 -3.94
N PHE A 40 -2.48 -4.91 -2.73
CA PHE A 40 -1.09 -4.50 -2.48
C PHE A 40 -0.56 -4.81 -1.08
N LEU A 41 0.77 -4.87 -0.97
CA LEU A 41 1.49 -5.00 0.29
C LEU A 41 1.95 -3.62 0.79
N ILE A 42 1.55 -3.26 2.01
CA ILE A 42 1.99 -2.06 2.71
C ILE A 42 3.22 -2.39 3.55
N ILE A 43 4.32 -1.67 3.36
CA ILE A 43 5.52 -1.83 4.19
C ILE A 43 5.69 -0.56 5.03
N THR A 44 5.50 -0.68 6.34
CA THR A 44 5.57 0.49 7.25
C THR A 44 5.78 0.05 8.70
N GLN A 45 5.80 1.01 9.63
CA GLN A 45 5.94 0.73 11.06
C GLN A 45 4.64 0.13 11.62
N ARG A 46 4.74 -0.71 12.66
CA ARG A 46 3.60 -1.44 13.24
C ARG A 46 2.35 -0.58 13.49
N PHE A 47 2.55 0.62 14.03
CA PHE A 47 1.46 1.50 14.40
C PHE A 47 0.77 2.17 13.19
N HIS A 48 1.46 2.28 12.06
CA HIS A 48 0.88 2.68 10.78
C HIS A 48 0.14 1.53 10.10
N CYS A 49 0.63 0.29 10.21
CA CYS A 49 -0.04 -0.89 9.65
C CYS A 49 -1.49 -1.03 10.14
N GLU A 50 -1.71 -0.88 11.45
CA GLU A 50 -3.05 -1.03 12.04
C GLU A 50 -4.05 -0.05 11.43
N ARG A 51 -3.66 1.23 11.32
CA ARG A 51 -4.51 2.27 10.71
C ARG A 51 -4.68 2.06 9.21
N ALA A 52 -3.64 1.67 8.50
CA ALA A 52 -3.68 1.48 7.06
C ALA A 52 -4.59 0.31 6.66
N LEU A 53 -4.48 -0.84 7.35
CA LEU A 53 -5.34 -2.01 7.13
C LEU A 53 -6.79 -1.76 7.53
N PHE A 54 -7.04 -0.89 8.50
CA PHE A 54 -8.40 -0.48 8.84
C PHE A 54 -9.04 0.33 7.70
N ILE A 55 -8.33 1.36 7.20
CA ILE A 55 -8.80 2.20 6.09
C ILE A 55 -8.96 1.36 4.82
N ALA A 56 -8.02 0.48 4.51
CA ALA A 56 -8.09 -0.38 3.32
C ALA A 56 -9.34 -1.26 3.34
N ARG A 57 -9.64 -1.90 4.48
CA ARG A 57 -10.86 -2.70 4.64
C ARG A 57 -12.15 -1.89 4.49
N TYR A 58 -12.17 -0.66 5.00
CA TYR A 58 -13.32 0.23 4.84
C TYR A 58 -13.55 0.64 3.37
N GLN A 59 -12.48 0.70 2.58
CA GLN A 59 -12.50 1.10 1.17
C GLN A 59 -12.58 -0.09 0.19
N ASP A 60 -12.88 -1.30 0.71
CA ASP A 60 -12.89 -2.56 -0.03
C ASP A 60 -11.58 -2.80 -0.83
N ILE A 61 -10.44 -2.53 -0.19
CA ILE A 61 -9.09 -2.76 -0.73
C ILE A 61 -8.48 -3.99 -0.08
N GLN A 62 -7.96 -4.92 -0.89
CA GLN A 62 -7.21 -6.09 -0.44
C GLN A 62 -5.77 -5.74 -0.11
N ALA A 63 -5.54 -5.17 1.08
CA ALA A 63 -4.20 -4.85 1.53
C ALA A 63 -3.67 -5.85 2.57
N SER A 64 -2.39 -6.22 2.43
CA SER A 64 -1.59 -6.86 3.49
C SER A 64 -0.60 -5.84 4.07
N CYS A 65 -0.11 -6.03 5.31
CA CYS A 65 0.91 -5.13 5.87
C CYS A 65 2.08 -5.89 6.49
N LEU A 66 3.30 -5.53 6.07
CA LEU A 66 4.54 -5.96 6.68
C LEU A 66 5.02 -4.87 7.65
N ALA A 67 4.90 -5.16 8.95
CA ALA A 67 5.32 -4.26 10.00
C ALA A 67 6.85 -4.36 10.21
N VAL A 68 7.56 -3.27 9.96
CA VAL A 68 9.00 -3.16 10.17
C VAL A 68 9.28 -2.51 11.53
N PRO A 69 10.26 -2.99 12.32
CA PRO A 69 10.67 -2.36 13.56
C PRO A 69 11.11 -0.91 13.32
N GLY A 70 10.46 0.04 14.00
CA GLY A 70 10.89 1.44 14.00
C GLY A 70 11.99 1.69 15.05
N PRO A 71 12.73 2.82 14.96
CA PRO A 71 13.71 3.18 15.98
C PRO A 71 13.03 3.33 17.34
N SER A 72 13.46 2.54 18.31
CA SER A 72 12.91 2.45 19.67
C SER A 72 13.33 3.59 20.60
N SER A 73 14.13 4.56 20.10
CA SER A 73 14.98 5.36 20.98
C SER A 73 14.32 6.58 21.65
N HIS A 74 13.30 7.27 21.09
CA HIS A 74 12.88 8.56 21.67
C HIS A 74 11.38 8.93 21.53
N SER A 75 10.45 8.07 21.97
CA SER A 75 9.02 8.41 21.94
C SER A 75 8.20 7.82 23.09
N GLY A 76 8.67 8.07 24.32
CA GLY A 76 7.96 7.72 25.55
C GLY A 76 6.63 8.48 25.67
N PHE A 77 5.55 7.72 25.89
CA PHE A 77 4.20 8.15 26.31
C PHE A 77 3.46 9.23 25.50
N LYS A 78 4.02 10.43 25.31
CA LYS A 78 3.41 11.55 24.54
C LYS A 78 3.07 11.17 23.11
N VAL A 79 3.94 10.40 22.45
CA VAL A 79 3.68 9.92 21.08
C VAL A 79 2.58 8.88 21.06
N ARG A 80 2.53 7.96 22.04
CA ARG A 80 1.44 6.97 22.16
C ARG A 80 0.09 7.66 22.39
N LEU A 81 0.06 8.68 23.26
CA LEU A 81 -1.16 9.44 23.54
C LEU A 81 -1.65 10.20 22.29
N ARG A 82 -0.75 10.89 21.58
CA ARG A 82 -1.07 11.53 20.29
C ARG A 82 -1.61 10.51 19.29
N GLU A 83 -1.05 9.30 19.28
CA GLU A 83 -1.48 8.25 18.37
C GLU A 83 -2.90 7.75 18.66
N VAL A 84 -3.27 7.62 19.94
CA VAL A 84 -4.64 7.27 20.35
C VAL A 84 -5.63 8.31 19.84
N PHE A 85 -5.34 9.60 20.01
CA PHE A 85 -6.20 10.68 19.50
C PHE A 85 -6.26 10.68 17.96
N ALA A 86 -5.13 10.45 17.28
CA ALA A 86 -5.10 10.37 15.83
C ALA A 86 -5.92 9.18 15.28
N ARG A 87 -5.94 8.05 16.00
CA ARG A 87 -6.76 6.87 15.65
C ARG A 87 -8.24 7.16 15.86
N ALA A 88 -8.62 7.73 17.00
CA ALA A 88 -10.01 8.12 17.28
C ALA A 88 -10.51 9.15 16.26
N TYR A 89 -9.68 10.14 15.91
CA TYR A 89 -10.01 11.12 14.87
C TYR A 89 -10.18 10.46 13.50
N ALA A 90 -9.31 9.52 13.11
CA ALA A 90 -9.44 8.82 11.83
C ALA A 90 -10.74 8.00 11.74
N VAL A 91 -11.18 7.38 12.83
CA VAL A 91 -12.48 6.69 12.89
C VAL A 91 -13.62 7.70 12.74
N PHE A 92 -13.57 8.83 13.45
CA PHE A 92 -14.58 9.86 13.32
C PHE A 92 -14.63 10.46 11.90
N ASP A 93 -13.47 10.69 11.29
CA ASP A 93 -13.33 11.26 9.95
C ASP A 93 -13.89 10.32 8.87
N LEU A 94 -13.66 9.01 8.99
CA LEU A 94 -14.22 8.01 8.09
C LEU A 94 -15.73 7.82 8.27
N PHE A 95 -16.17 7.62 9.51
CA PHE A 95 -17.53 7.13 9.79
C PHE A 95 -18.57 8.23 9.98
N VAL A 96 -18.13 9.46 10.28
CA VAL A 96 -19.03 10.60 10.52
C VAL A 96 -18.89 11.68 9.45
N LEU A 97 -17.67 11.95 8.98
CA LEU A 97 -17.42 13.04 8.04
C LEU A 97 -17.34 12.60 6.56
N ASP A 98 -17.24 11.30 6.29
CA ASP A 98 -17.07 10.72 4.94
C ASP A 98 -15.99 11.46 4.12
N THR A 99 -14.89 11.80 4.79
CA THR A 99 -13.87 12.70 4.22
C THR A 99 -13.16 12.02 3.05
N GLN A 100 -13.42 12.55 1.85
CA GLN A 100 -12.77 12.13 0.61
C GLN A 100 -11.33 12.66 0.50
N PRO A 101 -10.45 12.01 -0.29
CA PRO A 101 -9.09 12.48 -0.51
C PRO A 101 -9.09 13.87 -1.14
N LYS A 102 -8.30 14.79 -0.57
CA LYS A 102 -8.31 16.20 -1.01
C LYS A 102 -7.76 16.41 -2.43
N PHE A 103 -6.93 15.50 -2.91
CA PHE A 103 -6.30 15.57 -4.23
C PHE A 103 -6.39 14.23 -4.94
N LEU A 104 -7.39 14.10 -5.81
CA LEU A 104 -7.47 13.05 -6.81
C LEU A 104 -6.90 13.66 -8.09
N GLY A 105 -5.62 13.41 -8.37
CA GLY A 105 -4.97 13.86 -9.61
C GLY A 105 -5.43 13.03 -10.81
N PRO A 106 -4.80 13.19 -11.99
CA PRO A 106 -5.01 12.25 -13.09
C PRO A 106 -4.60 10.83 -12.67
N LYS A 107 -5.27 9.80 -13.21
CA LYS A 107 -4.87 8.40 -13.00
C LYS A 107 -3.49 8.15 -13.60
N GLU A 108 -2.63 7.47 -12.85
CA GLU A 108 -1.29 7.01 -13.21
C GLU A 108 -1.18 5.51 -12.90
N PRO A 109 -1.85 4.64 -13.69
CA PRO A 109 -1.94 3.21 -13.39
C PRO A 109 -0.57 2.54 -13.41
N ILE A 110 -0.31 1.68 -12.43
CA ILE A 110 0.91 0.87 -12.39
C ILE A 110 0.65 -0.42 -13.19
N ILE A 111 1.26 -0.51 -14.37
CA ILE A 111 1.16 -1.70 -15.20
C ILE A 111 2.11 -2.75 -14.62
N VAL A 112 1.55 -3.81 -14.06
CA VAL A 112 2.31 -5.02 -13.75
C VAL A 112 2.33 -5.83 -15.03
N GLU A 113 3.48 -5.95 -15.69
CA GLU A 113 3.66 -6.94 -16.75
C GLU A 113 3.46 -8.32 -16.12
N SER A 114 2.26 -8.88 -16.27
CA SER A 114 2.03 -10.27 -15.91
C SER A 114 2.82 -11.12 -16.89
N ASP A 115 3.82 -11.85 -16.39
CA ASP A 115 4.54 -12.89 -17.12
C ASP A 115 3.52 -13.85 -17.76
N THR A 116 3.12 -13.53 -18.99
CA THR A 116 2.27 -14.37 -19.83
C THR A 116 3.21 -14.95 -20.87
N GLU A 117 3.58 -16.22 -20.64
CA GLU A 117 3.99 -17.25 -21.63
C GLU A 117 5.23 -18.07 -21.20
N SER A 118 4.97 -19.25 -20.65
CA SER A 118 5.62 -20.54 -20.97
C SER A 118 4.94 -21.61 -20.09
N THR A 119 4.31 -22.67 -20.58
CA THR A 119 4.67 -23.53 -21.70
C THR A 119 3.44 -24.14 -22.39
N SER A 120 3.49 -24.03 -23.70
CA SER A 120 2.79 -24.80 -24.73
C SER A 120 2.85 -26.32 -24.54
N ASN A 121 1.76 -26.99 -24.97
CA ASN A 121 1.67 -28.30 -25.60
C ASN A 121 2.95 -29.15 -25.66
N ASP A 122 2.89 -30.33 -25.03
CA ASP A 122 3.47 -31.55 -25.61
C ASP A 122 2.39 -32.65 -25.60
N THR A 123 1.74 -32.82 -26.75
CA THR A 123 1.06 -34.06 -27.12
C THR A 123 1.96 -34.74 -28.14
N SER A 124 2.64 -35.83 -27.76
CA SER A 124 3.16 -36.86 -28.68
C SER A 124 3.59 -38.11 -27.90
N SER A 125 2.91 -39.22 -28.23
CA SER A 125 3.43 -40.61 -28.28
C SER A 125 3.97 -41.32 -27.04
N ASN A 126 3.15 -42.21 -26.43
CA ASN A 126 3.27 -43.67 -26.57
C ASN A 126 2.10 -44.33 -25.79
N SER A 127 1.15 -45.02 -26.45
CA SER A 127 1.25 -46.42 -26.92
C SER A 127 1.58 -47.34 -25.73
N ALA A 128 0.57 -47.90 -25.08
CA ALA A 128 0.01 -49.24 -25.37
C ALA A 128 0.93 -50.38 -24.90
N GLU A 129 0.30 -51.28 -24.12
CA GLU A 129 0.79 -52.55 -23.54
C GLU A 129 1.65 -52.52 -22.27
#